data_AF-A0A1J3FD14-F1
#
_entry.id   AF-A0A1J3FD14-F1
#
_cell.length_a   1.000
_cell.length_b   1.000
_cell.length_c   1.000
_cell.angle_alpha   90.00
_cell.angle_beta   90.00
_cell.angle_gamma   90.00
#
_symmetry.space_group_name_H-M   'P 1'
#
loop_
_entity.id
_entity.type
_entity.pdbx_description
1 polymer ?
#
loop_
_entity_poly.entity_id
_entity_poly.type
_entity_poly.pdbx_seq_one_letter_code
_entity_poly.pdbx_strand_id
1 'polypeptide(L)'
;RREGHSVVVFERQKQVGGTWIYTVHVESDPLSVDPTRIVVHSSVYDSLRTNLPRECMGFRDFPFLIRSGESRDSRRYPSHSEVLTYLQDFANEFGIEELIRFETAVVRVSPATESDGEEGIGKWKGKGRKLIIAMRFTMLLLFV
;
A
#
# COMPACT_ATOMS: atom_id res chain seq x y z
N ARG A 1 14.95 -0.81 8.94
CA ARG A 1 15.58 -1.15 10.25
C ARG A 1 16.67 -2.21 10.14
N ARG A 2 16.42 -3.39 9.55
CA ARG A 2 17.43 -4.46 9.41
C ARG A 2 18.75 -3.98 8.76
N GLU A 3 18.66 -3.21 7.69
CA GLU A 3 19.81 -2.61 6.99
C GLU A 3 20.19 -1.20 7.50
N GLY A 4 19.74 -0.79 8.69
CA GLY A 4 20.11 0.50 9.28
C GLY A 4 19.51 1.76 8.64
N HIS A 5 18.65 1.64 7.61
CA HIS A 5 18.00 2.79 7.00
C HIS A 5 16.84 3.38 7.82
N SER A 6 16.72 4.71 7.78
CA SER A 6 15.52 5.47 8.16
C SER A 6 14.57 5.54 6.96
N VAL A 7 13.32 5.15 7.14
CA VAL A 7 12.34 4.96 6.05
C VAL A 7 11.02 5.64 6.41
N VAL A 8 10.40 6.28 5.41
CA VAL A 8 9.03 6.78 5.46
C VAL A 8 8.30 6.23 4.23
N VAL A 9 7.11 5.68 4.43
CA VAL A 9 6.27 5.13 3.36
C VAL A 9 5.06 6.04 3.18
N PHE A 10 4.63 6.24 1.93
CA PHE A 10 3.42 6.98 1.59
C PHE A 10 2.42 6.03 0.96
N GLU A 11 1.21 5.99 1.51
CA GLU A 11 0.11 5.19 0.99
C GLU A 11 -1.09 6.10 0.76
N ARG A 12 -1.70 6.00 -0.43
CA ARG A 12 -2.89 6.79 -0.78
C ARG A 12 -4.13 6.31 -0.03
N GLN A 13 -4.25 5.01 0.22
CA GLN A 13 -5.37 4.43 0.96
C GLN A 13 -5.17 4.60 2.48
N LYS A 14 -6.21 4.24 3.23
CA LYS A 14 -6.25 4.35 4.70
C LYS A 14 -5.65 3.16 5.45
N GLN A 15 -5.24 2.12 4.73
CA GLN A 15 -4.80 0.85 5.31
C GLN A 15 -3.82 0.14 4.37
N VAL A 16 -3.02 -0.77 4.92
CA VAL A 16 -2.17 -1.67 4.14
C VAL A 16 -3.01 -2.65 3.34
N GLY A 17 -2.56 -2.96 2.12
CA GLY A 17 -3.09 -4.07 1.32
C GLY A 17 -3.09 -3.83 -0.18
N GLY A 18 -3.07 -2.56 -0.62
CA GLY A 18 -3.08 -2.19 -2.04
C GLY A 18 -4.20 -2.89 -2.80
N THR A 19 -3.83 -3.64 -3.84
CA THR A 19 -4.76 -4.45 -4.66
C THR A 19 -5.70 -5.34 -3.85
N TRP A 20 -5.26 -5.92 -2.73
CA TRP A 20 -6.05 -6.88 -1.94
C TRP A 20 -7.19 -6.24 -1.13
N ILE A 21 -7.26 -4.91 -1.10
CA ILE A 21 -8.37 -4.17 -0.48
C ILE A 21 -9.55 -4.14 -1.46
N TYR A 22 -10.44 -5.11 -1.32
CA TYR A 22 -11.67 -5.16 -2.10
C TYR A 22 -12.55 -3.93 -1.90
N THR A 23 -13.18 -3.49 -2.99
CA THR A 23 -14.18 -2.42 -3.00
C THR A 23 -15.25 -2.73 -4.03
N VAL A 24 -16.51 -2.40 -3.69
CA VAL A 24 -17.65 -2.46 -4.62
C VAL A 24 -17.64 -1.29 -5.63
N HIS A 25 -16.84 -0.26 -5.38
CA HIS A 25 -16.77 0.91 -6.25
C HIS A 25 -16.05 0.56 -7.55
N VAL A 26 -16.62 1.00 -8.67
CA VAL A 26 -16.03 0.90 -10.00
C VAL A 26 -15.76 2.30 -10.55
N GLU A 27 -14.85 2.40 -11.52
CA GLU A 27 -14.59 3.66 -12.20
C GLU A 27 -15.83 4.10 -13.01
N SER A 28 -16.00 5.41 -13.20
CA SER A 28 -17.11 5.96 -13.98
C SER A 28 -17.05 5.61 -15.46
N ASP A 29 -15.84 5.39 -15.97
CA ASP A 29 -15.57 4.90 -17.32
C ASP A 29 -15.25 3.39 -17.25
N PRO A 30 -16.12 2.51 -17.78
CA PRO A 30 -15.90 1.07 -17.79
C PRO A 30 -14.66 0.62 -18.55
N LEU A 31 -14.11 1.43 -19.45
CA LEU A 31 -12.90 1.12 -20.21
C LEU A 31 -11.63 1.72 -19.61
N SER A 32 -11.75 2.53 -18.55
CA SER A 32 -10.63 3.17 -17.86
C SER A 32 -9.75 4.05 -18.76
N VAL A 33 -10.30 4.59 -19.85
CA VAL A 33 -9.56 5.40 -20.84
C VAL A 33 -9.67 6.90 -20.57
N ASP A 34 -10.74 7.37 -19.92
CA ASP A 34 -10.90 8.77 -19.57
C ASP A 34 -9.84 9.22 -18.54
N PRO A 35 -8.98 10.20 -18.87
CA PRO A 35 -7.95 10.67 -17.95
C PRO A 35 -8.51 11.43 -16.73
N THR A 36 -9.77 11.87 -16.77
CA THR A 36 -10.43 12.64 -15.70
C THR A 36 -11.24 11.78 -14.73
N ARG A 37 -11.39 10.49 -15.01
CA ARG A 37 -12.17 9.56 -14.19
C ARG A 37 -11.63 9.43 -12.77
N ILE A 38 -12.51 9.03 -11.86
CA ILE A 38 -12.10 8.60 -10.51
C ILE A 38 -11.40 7.26 -10.65
N VAL A 39 -10.14 7.19 -10.21
CA VAL A 39 -9.34 5.96 -10.28
C VAL A 39 -9.63 5.07 -9.07
N VAL A 40 -10.09 3.85 -9.32
CA VAL A 40 -10.21 2.80 -8.31
C VAL A 40 -8.92 1.98 -8.32
N HIS A 41 -8.27 1.82 -7.17
CA HIS A 41 -6.97 1.16 -7.11
C HIS A 41 -7.04 -0.36 -7.27
N SER A 42 -7.97 -0.99 -6.55
CA SER A 42 -8.08 -2.44 -6.53
C SER A 42 -8.81 -2.93 -7.77
N SER A 43 -8.28 -4.01 -8.36
CA SER A 43 -8.94 -4.76 -9.44
C SER A 43 -9.48 -6.11 -8.95
N VAL A 44 -9.61 -6.29 -7.62
CA VAL A 44 -10.15 -7.51 -7.02
C VAL A 44 -11.68 -7.51 -7.10
N TYR A 45 -12.26 -8.64 -7.49
CA TYR A 45 -13.69 -8.89 -7.43
C TYR A 45 -14.04 -9.76 -6.22
N ASP A 46 -15.29 -9.70 -5.75
CA ASP A 46 -15.77 -10.27 -4.49
C ASP A 46 -15.46 -11.77 -4.33
N SER A 47 -15.65 -12.54 -5.39
CA SER A 47 -15.43 -14.00 -5.37
C SER A 47 -13.98 -14.42 -5.60
N LEU A 48 -13.04 -13.46 -5.72
CA LEU A 48 -11.65 -13.76 -6.07
C LEU A 48 -11.00 -14.65 -5.02
N ARG A 49 -10.39 -15.72 -5.52
CA ARG A 49 -9.48 -16.59 -4.77
C ARG A 49 -8.10 -16.54 -5.39
N THR A 50 -7.08 -16.86 -4.61
CA THR A 50 -5.71 -16.91 -5.12
C THR A 50 -5.60 -17.93 -6.24
N ASN A 51 -4.86 -17.57 -7.29
CA ASN A 51 -4.47 -18.48 -8.37
C ASN A 51 -3.25 -19.33 -8.00
N LEU A 52 -2.56 -18.99 -6.92
CA LEU A 52 -1.44 -19.72 -6.34
C LEU A 52 -1.83 -20.32 -4.98
N PRO A 53 -1.25 -21.47 -4.60
CA PRO A 53 -1.42 -22.00 -3.26
C PRO A 53 -0.71 -21.09 -2.24
N ARG A 54 -1.28 -20.91 -1.05
CA ARG A 54 -0.77 -19.95 -0.04
C ARG A 54 0.70 -20.16 0.31
N GLU A 55 1.18 -21.39 0.27
CA GLU A 55 2.57 -21.75 0.56
C GLU A 55 3.56 -21.11 -0.43
N CYS A 56 3.12 -20.86 -1.67
CA CYS A 56 3.92 -20.16 -2.68
C CYS A 56 3.87 -18.63 -2.56
N MET A 57 2.89 -18.09 -1.82
CA MET A 57 2.69 -16.64 -1.69
C MET A 57 3.34 -16.05 -0.42
N GLY A 58 3.71 -16.89 0.55
CA GLY A 58 4.28 -16.46 1.81
C GLY A 58 5.67 -15.82 1.68
N PHE A 59 5.96 -14.85 2.54
CA PHE A 59 7.31 -14.33 2.70
C PHE A 59 8.17 -15.37 3.42
N ARG A 60 9.47 -15.44 3.09
CA ARG A 60 10.39 -16.41 3.69
C ARG A 60 10.41 -16.34 5.22
N ASP A 61 10.45 -15.12 5.75
CA ASP A 61 10.51 -14.87 7.20
C ASP A 61 9.12 -14.75 7.84
N PHE A 62 8.05 -14.89 7.05
CA PHE A 62 6.68 -14.85 7.53
C PHE A 62 5.80 -15.74 6.66
N PRO A 63 5.86 -17.07 6.84
CA PRO A 63 5.13 -18.00 5.98
C PRO A 63 3.61 -17.79 6.07
N PHE A 64 2.92 -17.94 4.94
CA PHE A 64 1.47 -17.80 4.87
C PHE A 64 0.77 -19.09 5.33
N LEU A 65 0.73 -19.29 6.64
CA LEU A 65 0.15 -20.47 7.28
C LEU A 65 -1.36 -20.32 7.51
N ILE A 66 -2.04 -21.45 7.74
CA ILE A 66 -3.41 -21.46 8.24
C ILE A 66 -3.40 -20.97 9.68
N ARG A 67 -4.22 -19.97 10.00
CA ARG A 67 -4.41 -19.44 11.34
C ARG A 67 -5.82 -19.73 11.82
N SER A 68 -5.97 -19.98 13.12
CA SER A 68 -7.28 -20.18 13.75
C SER A 68 -7.99 -18.83 13.94
N GLY A 69 -9.26 -18.75 13.55
CA GLY A 69 -10.11 -17.59 13.77
C GLY A 69 -11.38 -17.70 12.93
N GLU A 70 -12.51 -17.21 13.43
CA GLU A 70 -13.81 -17.34 12.75
C GLU A 70 -13.83 -16.66 11.37
N SER A 71 -13.02 -15.61 11.18
CA SER A 71 -12.90 -14.87 9.92
C SER A 71 -11.79 -15.39 8.99
N ARG A 72 -11.02 -16.41 9.40
CA ARG A 72 -9.87 -16.90 8.62
C ARG A 72 -10.31 -17.94 7.61
N ASP A 73 -9.78 -17.82 6.39
CA ASP A 73 -9.96 -18.82 5.36
C ASP A 73 -8.87 -19.88 5.49
N SER A 74 -9.21 -21.13 5.78
CA SER A 74 -8.25 -22.24 5.92
C SER A 74 -7.92 -22.95 4.61
N ARG A 75 -8.53 -22.54 3.49
CA ARG A 75 -8.30 -23.19 2.18
C ARG A 75 -6.87 -22.95 1.70
N ARG A 76 -6.32 -23.95 1.01
CA ARG A 76 -5.01 -23.87 0.35
C ARG A 76 -4.92 -22.76 -0.70
N TYR A 77 -6.05 -22.48 -1.37
CA TYR A 77 -6.23 -21.35 -2.29
C TYR A 77 -7.29 -20.41 -1.68
N PRO A 78 -6.92 -19.51 -0.77
CA PRO A 78 -7.91 -18.72 -0.03
C PRO A 78 -8.54 -17.60 -0.85
N SER A 79 -9.56 -16.95 -0.28
CA SER A 79 -10.13 -15.70 -0.81
C SER A 79 -9.14 -14.54 -0.69
N HIS A 80 -9.40 -13.47 -1.46
CA HIS A 80 -8.63 -12.23 -1.39
C HIS A 80 -8.58 -11.63 0.02
N SER A 81 -9.64 -11.80 0.82
CA SER A 81 -9.72 -11.27 2.19
C SER A 81 -8.66 -11.87 3.11
N GLU A 82 -8.38 -13.17 2.99
CA GLU A 82 -7.34 -13.82 3.79
C GLU A 82 -5.93 -13.36 3.40
N VAL A 83 -5.70 -13.05 2.11
CA VAL A 83 -4.44 -12.44 1.67
C VAL A 83 -4.27 -11.05 2.25
N LEU A 84 -5.33 -10.23 2.24
CA LEU A 84 -5.32 -8.92 2.88
C LEU A 84 -4.98 -9.03 4.37
N THR A 85 -5.64 -9.93 5.10
CA THR A 85 -5.37 -10.15 6.53
C THR A 85 -3.93 -10.61 6.75
N TYR A 86 -3.39 -11.50 5.91
CA TYR A 86 -1.99 -11.91 5.99
C TYR A 86 -1.00 -10.75 5.81
N LEU A 87 -1.27 -9.82 4.87
CA LEU A 87 -0.43 -8.64 4.67
C LEU A 87 -0.51 -7.66 5.84
N GLN A 88 -1.68 -7.53 6.47
CA GLN A 88 -1.88 -6.72 7.67
C GLN A 88 -1.18 -7.34 8.88
N ASP A 89 -1.31 -8.66 9.07
CA ASP A 89 -0.58 -9.40 10.10
C ASP A 89 0.94 -9.20 9.94
N PHE A 90 1.45 -9.27 8.71
CA PHE A 90 2.85 -9.01 8.39
C PHE A 90 3.26 -7.57 8.74
N ALA A 91 2.46 -6.58 8.31
CA ALA A 91 2.77 -5.18 8.57
C ALA A 91 2.80 -4.87 10.07
N ASN A 92 1.90 -5.47 10.84
CA ASN A 92 1.86 -5.35 12.29
C ASN A 92 3.07 -6.06 12.96
N GLU A 93 3.34 -7.31 12.60
CA GLU A 93 4.45 -8.11 13.17
C GLU A 93 5.80 -7.39 13.06
N PHE A 94 6.05 -6.73 11.92
CA PHE A 94 7.32 -6.05 11.67
C PHE A 94 7.28 -4.55 11.97
N GLY A 95 6.19 -4.03 12.56
CA GLY A 95 6.03 -2.61 12.90
C GLY A 95 6.11 -1.68 11.68
N ILE A 96 5.68 -2.16 10.52
CA ILE A 96 5.72 -1.40 9.26
C ILE A 96 4.66 -0.31 9.26
N GLU A 97 3.50 -0.55 9.87
CA GLU A 97 2.40 0.43 9.91
C GLU A 97 2.82 1.77 10.51
N GLU A 98 3.72 1.76 11.51
CA GLU A 98 4.26 2.98 12.14
C GLU A 98 5.08 3.86 11.17
N LEU A 99 5.58 3.27 10.08
CA LEU A 99 6.39 3.96 9.08
C LEU A 99 5.52 4.56 7.96
N ILE A 100 4.24 4.21 7.90
CA ILE A 100 3.34 4.57 6.80
C ILE A 100 2.58 5.85 7.15
N ARG A 101 2.62 6.79 6.20
CA ARG A 101 1.72 7.94 6.16
C ARG A 101 0.57 7.59 5.21
N PHE A 102 -0.53 7.13 5.81
CA PHE A 102 -1.76 6.81 5.09
C PHE A 102 -2.44 8.06 4.54
N GLU A 103 -3.42 7.85 3.65
CA GLU A 103 -4.22 8.90 3.00
C GLU A 103 -3.37 10.00 2.33
N THR A 104 -2.17 9.62 1.89
CA THR A 104 -1.15 10.53 1.38
C THR A 104 -0.70 10.07 -0.01
N ALA A 105 -1.35 10.60 -1.04
CA ALA A 105 -0.98 10.33 -2.43
C ALA A 105 0.27 11.13 -2.83
N VAL A 106 1.31 10.43 -3.30
CA VAL A 106 2.47 11.06 -3.95
C VAL A 106 2.08 11.46 -5.38
N VAL A 107 2.12 12.75 -5.69
CA VAL A 107 1.71 13.30 -6.99
C VAL A 107 2.87 13.73 -7.88
N ARG A 108 4.06 13.94 -7.29
CA ARG A 108 5.27 14.34 -8.00
C ARG A 108 6.49 13.90 -7.22
N VAL A 109 7.49 13.41 -7.93
CA VAL A 109 8.83 13.15 -7.43
C VAL A 109 9.81 13.85 -8.37
N SER A 110 10.77 14.57 -7.81
CA SER A 110 11.87 15.17 -8.54
C SER A 110 13.17 15.05 -7.73
N PRO A 111 14.34 14.89 -8.37
CA PRO A 111 15.62 15.02 -7.68
C PRO A 111 15.71 16.37 -6.97
N ALA A 112 16.28 16.39 -5.76
CA ALA A 112 16.55 17.63 -5.05
C ALA A 112 17.76 18.34 -5.67
N THR A 113 17.69 19.67 -5.82
CA THR A 113 18.83 20.49 -6.26
C THR A 113 19.51 21.14 -5.05
N GLU A 114 20.77 21.57 -5.20
CA GLU A 114 21.54 22.22 -4.13
C GLU A 114 20.88 23.49 -3.59
N SER A 115 20.05 24.16 -4.40
CA SER A 115 19.26 25.34 -4.01
C SER A 115 18.07 25.03 -3.09
N ASP A 116 17.67 23.77 -2.95
CA ASP A 116 16.59 23.34 -2.06
C ASP A 116 17.13 23.20 -0.63
N GLY A 117 17.54 24.30 0.02
CA GLY A 117 18.14 24.28 1.36
C GLY A 117 17.34 23.48 2.41
N GLU A 118 17.98 23.14 3.54
CA GLU A 118 17.37 22.40 4.67
C GLU A 118 16.09 23.06 5.24
N GLU A 119 15.84 24.33 4.94
CA GLU A 119 14.63 25.08 5.31
C GLU A 119 13.35 24.63 4.57
N GLY A 120 13.45 23.77 3.54
CA GLY A 120 12.31 23.24 2.80
C GLY A 120 11.47 22.21 3.55
N ILE A 121 11.90 21.76 4.73
CA ILE A 121 11.18 20.80 5.59
C ILE A 121 10.09 21.54 6.41
N GLY A 122 9.33 22.41 5.73
CA GLY A 122 8.28 23.21 6.34
C GLY A 122 7.00 22.39 6.55
N LYS A 123 6.38 22.54 7.72
CA LYS A 123 5.00 22.11 7.96
C LYS A 123 4.07 22.81 6.97
N TRP A 124 3.29 22.05 6.18
CA TRP A 124 2.26 22.64 5.32
C TRP A 124 0.92 21.92 5.44
N LYS A 125 -0.13 22.71 5.69
CA LYS A 125 -1.54 22.30 5.75
C LYS A 125 -2.16 22.51 4.37
N GLY A 126 -2.56 21.43 3.70
CA GLY A 126 -3.52 21.49 2.59
C GLY A 126 -4.91 21.09 3.09
N LYS A 127 -5.88 22.01 3.07
CA LYS A 127 -7.30 21.64 3.14
C LYS A 127 -7.66 21.01 1.79
N GLY A 128 -7.57 19.68 1.70
CA GLY A 128 -8.01 18.89 0.55
C GLY A 128 -6.91 18.04 -0.11
N ARG A 129 -6.78 16.79 0.36
CA ARG A 129 -6.38 15.53 -0.34
C ARG A 129 -5.32 15.49 -1.45
N LYS A 130 -4.46 16.50 -1.61
CA LYS A 130 -3.26 16.42 -2.46
C LYS A 130 -2.09 17.05 -1.71
N LEU A 131 -1.25 16.21 -1.10
CA LEU A 131 -0.04 16.67 -0.44
C LEU A 131 1.12 16.58 -1.43
N ILE A 132 1.63 17.72 -1.87
CA ILE A 132 2.93 17.77 -2.57
C ILE A 132 3.98 17.69 -1.47
N ILE A 133 4.59 16.52 -1.34
CA ILE A 133 5.64 16.29 -0.35
C ILE A 133 6.98 16.50 -1.05
N ALA A 134 7.62 17.63 -0.78
CA ALA A 134 9.04 17.77 -1.02
C ALA A 134 9.77 17.10 0.13
N MET A 135 10.29 15.91 -0.11
CA MET A 135 11.15 15.21 0.85
C MET A 135 12.44 14.82 0.16
N ARG A 136 13.55 15.10 0.83
CA ARG A 136 14.86 14.60 0.42
C ARG A 136 14.99 13.17 0.90
N PHE A 137 15.29 12.28 -0.03
CA PHE A 137 15.57 10.87 0.23
C PHE A 137 16.94 10.54 -0.35
N THR A 138 17.69 9.69 0.33
CA THR A 138 18.92 9.09 -0.24
C THR A 138 18.61 8.02 -1.28
N MET A 139 17.41 7.43 -1.23
CA MET A 139 16.93 6.40 -2.14
C MET A 139 15.41 6.43 -2.24
N LEU A 140 14.86 6.24 -3.45
CA LEU A 140 13.43 6.07 -3.69
C LEU A 140 13.16 4.66 -4.25
N LEU A 141 12.18 3.97 -3.65
CA LEU A 141 11.67 2.70 -4.13
C LEU A 141 10.21 2.88 -4.54
N LEU A 142 9.89 2.52 -5.79
CA LEU A 142 8.53 2.51 -6.31
C LEU A 142 7.99 1.08 -6.26
N PHE A 143 6.85 0.91 -5.61
CA PHE A 143 6.12 -0.34 -5.56
C PHE A 143 4.87 -0.18 -6.42
N VAL A 144 4.72 -1.06 -7.42
CA VAL A 144 3.59 -1.08 -8.36
C VAL A 144 2.61 -2.17 -7.96
#